data_AF-X1FPK8-F1
#
_entry.id   AF-X1FPK8-F1
#
_cell.length_a   1.000
_cell.length_b   1.000
_cell.length_c   1.000
_cell.angle_alpha   90.00
_cell.angle_beta   90.00
_cell.angle_gamma   90.00
#
_symmetry.space_group_name_H-M   'P 1'
#
loop_
_entity.id
_entity.type
_entity.pdbx_description
1 polymer ?
#
loop_
_entity_poly.entity_id
_entity_poly.type
_entity_poly.pdbx_seq_one_letter_code
_entity_poly.pdbx_strand_id
1 'polypeptide(L)' 'MDANLNYVLKRGVAEIIVEEEMVQLLRSGKKLRLKEGFDPSFPDIHLGHMVALRKLRQFQELG' A
#
# COMPACT_ATOMS: atom_id res chain seq x y z
N MET A 1 -6.24 14.90 8.66
CA MET A 1 -5.89 13.98 7.55
C MET A 1 -7.18 13.39 7.03
N ASP A 2 -7.36 13.30 5.72
CA ASP A 2 -8.50 12.61 5.13
C ASP A 2 -8.66 11.22 5.76
N ALA A 3 -9.87 10.87 6.19
CA ALA A 3 -10.14 9.62 6.88
C ALA A 3 -9.67 8.40 6.04
N ASN A 4 -9.77 8.52 4.71
CA ASN A 4 -9.30 7.51 3.75
C ASN A 4 -7.77 7.35 3.75
N LEU A 5 -7.01 8.45 3.85
CA LEU A 5 -5.55 8.41 3.87
C LEU A 5 -5.03 7.77 5.15
N ASN A 6 -5.62 8.15 6.29
CA ASN A 6 -5.25 7.58 7.59
C ASN A 6 -5.56 6.07 7.62
N TYR A 7 -6.71 5.65 7.08
CA TYR A 7 -7.05 4.24 6.96
C TYR A 7 -6.03 3.46 6.12
N VAL A 8 -5.65 3.99 4.96
CA VAL A 8 -4.67 3.35 4.07
C VAL A 8 -3.29 3.24 4.73
N LEU A 9 -2.84 4.28 5.42
CA LEU A 9 -1.50 4.32 6.01
C LEU A 9 -1.37 3.61 7.37
N LYS A 10 -2.42 3.56 8.19
CA LYS A 10 -2.32 3.05 9.57
C LYS A 10 -2.99 1.69 9.77
N ARG A 11 -4.08 1.38 9.05
CA ARG A 11 -4.82 0.13 9.28
C ARG A 11 -4.07 -1.05 8.65
N GLY A 12 -3.57 -1.96 9.50
CA GLY A 12 -2.90 -3.18 9.05
C GLY A 12 -1.52 -2.94 8.44
N VAL A 13 -0.89 -1.82 8.80
CA VAL A 13 0.48 -1.47 8.42
C VAL A 13 1.34 -1.55 9.66
N ALA A 14 2.42 -2.31 9.60
CA ALA A 14 3.34 -2.46 10.72
C ALA A 14 4.26 -1.24 10.87
N GLU A 15 4.78 -0.73 9.76
CA GLU A 15 5.73 0.38 9.73
C GLU A 15 5.64 1.12 8.39
N ILE A 16 5.97 2.43 8.41
CA ILE A 16 6.25 3.23 7.21
C ILE A 16 7.61 3.88 7.41
N ILE A 17 8.57 3.55 6.55
CA ILE A 17 9.89 4.16 6.56
C ILE A 17 9.73 5.56 5.95
N VAL A 18 9.84 6.59 6.79
CA VAL A 18 9.63 8.02 6.44
C VAL A 18 8.17 8.33 6.03
N GLU A 19 7.27 8.32 7.01
CA GLU A 19 5.84 8.62 6.79
C GLU A 19 5.57 9.98 6.15
N GLU A 20 6.33 11.01 6.54
CA GLU A 20 6.18 12.36 5.98
C GLU A 20 6.33 12.38 4.45
N GLU A 21 7.32 11.64 3.92
CA GLU A 21 7.57 11.55 2.47
C GLU A 21 6.42 10.80 1.77
N MET A 22 5.92 9.73 2.36
CA MET A 22 4.76 8.99 1.83
C MET A 22 3.52 9.89 1.74
N VAL A 23 3.27 10.71 2.77
CA VAL A 23 2.16 11.68 2.77
C VAL A 23 2.35 12.74 1.69
N GLN A 24 3.58 13.23 1.49
CA GLN A 24 3.90 14.19 0.43
C GLN A 24 3.68 13.59 -0.96
N LEU A 25 4.11 12.34 -1.20
CA LEU A 25 3.89 11.63 -2.46
C LEU A 25 2.41 11.43 -2.75
N LEU A 26 1.61 11.00 -1.76
CA LEU A 26 0.17 10.80 -1.93
C LEU A 26 -0.59 12.11 -2.19
N ARG A 27 -0.07 13.24 -1.70
CA ARG A 27 -0.62 14.58 -1.98
C ARG A 27 -0.10 15.21 -3.27
N SER A 28 0.90 14.62 -3.92
CA SER A 28 1.55 15.21 -5.10
C SER A 28 0.64 15.30 -6.34
N GLY A 29 -0.52 14.63 -6.32
CA GLY A 29 -1.43 14.53 -7.46
C GLY A 29 -0.91 13.68 -8.63
N LYS A 30 0.29 13.11 -8.49
CA LYS A 30 0.87 12.21 -9.49
C LYS A 30 0.37 10.80 -9.24
N LYS A 31 0.13 10.05 -10.32
CA LYS A 31 -0.12 8.61 -10.24
C LYS A 31 1.12 7.89 -9.73
N LEU A 32 1.03 7.33 -8.53
CA LEU A 32 2.16 6.63 -7.91
C LEU A 32 2.30 5.23 -8.48
N ARG A 33 3.55 4.76 -8.59
CA ARG A 33 3.86 3.36 -8.91
C ARG A 33 4.17 2.63 -7.61
N LEU A 34 3.27 1.75 -7.21
CA LEU A 34 3.49 0.84 -6.10
C LEU A 34 4.08 -0.46 -6.61
N LYS A 35 5.07 -0.98 -5.87
CA LYS A 35 5.77 -2.21 -6.22
C LYS A 35 5.64 -3.19 -5.06
N GLU A 36 5.16 -4.38 -5.38
CA GLU A 36 5.17 -5.55 -4.52
C GLU A 36 5.88 -6.68 -5.28
N GLY A 37 6.85 -7.32 -4.64
CA GLY A 37 7.62 -8.41 -5.25
C GLY A 37 7.12 -9.76 -4.77
N PHE A 38 6.98 -10.71 -5.70
CA PHE A 38 6.71 -12.12 -5.39
C PHE A 38 7.87 -12.96 -5.90
N ASP A 39 8.38 -13.86 -5.06
CA ASP A 39 9.37 -14.86 -5.45
C ASP A 39 8.65 -16.07 -6.07
N PRO A 40 8.94 -16.47 -7.32
CA PRO A 40 8.21 -17.53 -8.02
C PRO A 40 8.59 -18.95 -7.59
N SER A 41 9.35 -19.13 -6.50
CA SER A 41 9.74 -20.44 -5.98
C SER A 41 8.57 -21.34 -5.60
N PHE A 42 7.38 -20.76 -5.35
CA PHE A 42 6.14 -21.48 -5.11
C PHE A 42 5.04 -21.03 -6.09
N PRO A 43 4.22 -21.96 -6.59
CA PRO A 43 3.21 -21.65 -7.62
C PRO A 43 2.01 -20.87 -7.08
N ASP A 44 1.73 -20.98 -5.78
CA ASP A 44 0.45 -20.53 -5.21
C ASP A 44 0.57 -19.23 -4.41
N ILE A 45 -0.36 -18.30 -4.69
CA ILE A 45 -0.61 -17.14 -3.82
C ILE A 45 -1.67 -17.53 -2.80
N HIS A 46 -1.24 -17.86 -1.59
CA HIS A 46 -2.14 -18.20 -0.49
C HIS A 46 -2.67 -16.96 0.28
N LEU A 47 -3.58 -17.21 1.23
CA LEU A 47 -4.26 -16.17 2.02
C LEU A 47 -3.31 -15.22 2.77
N GLY A 48 -2.12 -15.66 3.16
CA GLY A 48 -1.10 -14.80 3.78
C GLY A 48 -0.71 -13.57 2.94
N HIS A 49 -0.73 -13.68 1.61
CA HIS A 49 -0.42 -12.57 0.70
C HIS A 49 -1.55 -11.55 0.58
N MET A 50 -2.77 -11.90 1.02
CA MET A 50 -3.94 -11.04 0.87
C MET A 50 -3.84 -9.77 1.70
N VAL A 51 -3.02 -9.73 2.75
CA VAL A 51 -2.77 -8.51 3.53
C VAL A 51 -2.14 -7.44 2.63
N ALA A 52 -1.05 -7.76 1.93
CA ALA A 52 -0.37 -6.85 1.02
C ALA A 52 -1.24 -6.53 -0.21
N LEU A 53 -1.84 -7.54 -0.84
CA LEU A 53 -2.68 -7.35 -2.03
C LEU A 53 -3.90 -6.46 -1.76
N ARG A 54 -4.56 -6.60 -0.59
CA ARG A 54 -5.67 -5.71 -0.20
C ARG A 54 -5.19 -4.28 0.04
N LYS A 55 -3.97 -4.10 0.56
CA LYS A 55 -3.38 -2.78 0.73
C LYS A 55 -3.11 -2.11 -0.62
N LEU A 56 -2.54 -2.84 -1.59
CA LEU A 56 -2.37 -2.34 -2.95
C LEU A 56 -3.70 -1.94 -3.58
N ARG A 57 -4.77 -2.73 -3.37
CA ARG A 57 -6.12 -2.38 -3.83
C ARG A 57 -6.62 -1.06 -3.22
N GLN A 58 -6.42 -0.86 -1.91
CA GLN A 58 -6.80 0.39 -1.25
C GLN A 58 -6.05 1.60 -1.84
N PHE A 59 -4.77 1.43 -2.18
CA PHE A 59 -4.04 2.48 -2.87
C PHE A 59 -4.55 2.72 -4.31
N GLN A 60 -4.92 1.67 -5.05
CA GLN A 60 -5.53 1.82 -6.38
C GLN A 60 -6.85 2.61 -6.34
N GLU A 61 -7.61 2.50 -5.25
CA GLU A 61 -8.85 3.26 -5.04
C GLU A 61 -8.60 4.75 -4.80
N LEU A 62 -7.37 5.16 -4.47
CA LEU A 62 -6.98 6.56 -4.36
C LEU A 62 -6.57 7.20 -5.71
N GLY A 63 -6.42 6.41 -6.78
CA GLY A 63 -6.01 6.86 -8.13
C GLY A 63 -4.59 6.45 -8.54
#